data_AF-A0A5D8QDU2-F1
#
_entry.id   AF-A0A5D8QDU2-F1
#
_cell.length_a   1.000
_cell.length_b   1.000
_cell.length_c   1.000
_cell.angle_alpha   90.00
_cell.angle_beta   90.00
_cell.angle_gamma   90.00
#
_symmetry.space_group_name_H-M   'P 1'
#
loop_
_entity.id
_entity.type
_entity.pdbx_description
1 polymer ?
#
loop_
_entity_poly.entity_id
_entity_poly.type
_entity_poly.pdbx_seq_one_letter_code
_entity_poly.pdbx_strand_id
1 'polypeptide(L)' 'MFRKFVGVCFLVTLSKNDVDYVVTEYGIAPLRGRSVMDRVNNLIAIAHPNFRVELKRQAEELKIW' A
#
# COMPACT_ATOMS: atom_id res chain seq x y z
N MET A 1 4.86 -12.54 5.71
CA MET A 1 5.74 -11.35 5.70
C MET A 1 5.01 -10.06 5.28
N PHE A 2 3.94 -10.09 4.47
CA PHE A 2 3.28 -8.91 3.88
C PHE A 2 2.02 -8.39 4.61
N ARG A 3 2.05 -8.23 5.94
CA ARG A 3 0.84 -7.90 6.71
C ARG A 3 0.57 -6.39 6.88
N LYS A 4 1.54 -5.51 6.57
CA LYS A 4 1.41 -4.06 6.75
C LYS A 4 1.77 -3.32 5.45
N PHE A 5 0.74 -2.88 4.72
CA PHE A 5 0.86 -1.95 3.59
C PHE A 5 0.42 -0.52 3.94
N VAL A 6 -0.41 -0.38 4.98
CA VAL A 6 -0.96 0.89 5.44
C VAL A 6 -0.45 1.13 6.87
N GLY A 7 0.36 2.18 7.05
CA GLY A 7 0.91 2.54 8.37
C GLY A 7 2.30 3.17 8.30
N VAL A 8 2.72 3.78 9.42
CA VAL A 8 4.07 4.31 9.59
C VAL A 8 5.03 3.14 9.82
N CYS A 9 6.06 3.04 8.98
CA CYS A 9 7.12 2.05 9.13
C CYS A 9 8.42 2.76 9.52
N PHE A 10 9.00 2.38 10.67
CA PHE A 10 10.20 3.02 11.21
C PHE A 10 11.51 2.44 10.66
N LEU A 11 11.49 1.20 10.16
CA LEU A 11 12.66 0.51 9.60
C LEU A 11 12.25 -0.17 8.29
N VAL A 12 12.81 0.29 7.18
CA VAL A 12 12.53 -0.22 5.82
C VAL A 12 13.84 -0.37 5.04
N THR A 13 13.90 -1.38 4.16
CA THR A 13 15.06 -1.60 3.28
C THR A 13 15.07 -0.66 2.08
N LEU A 14 13.89 -0.26 1.60
CA LEU A 14 13.71 0.68 0.49
C LEU A 14 12.81 1.83 0.92
N SER A 15 13.19 3.05 0.53
CA SER A 15 12.35 4.23 0.73
C SER A 15 11.08 4.14 -0.10
N LYS A 16 9.98 4.71 0.40
CA LYS A 16 8.73 4.83 -0.35
C LYS A 16 8.91 5.51 -1.72
N ASN A 17 9.89 6.40 -1.85
CA ASN A 17 10.12 7.14 -3.09
C ASN A 17 10.85 6.33 -4.18
N ASP A 18 11.57 5.27 -3.79
CA ASP A 18 12.41 4.50 -4.72
C ASP A 18 11.67 3.28 -5.30
N VAL A 19 10.49 2.97 -4.79
CA VAL A 19 9.70 1.83 -5.26
C VAL A 19 8.85 2.24 -6.47
N ASP A 20 9.10 1.58 -7.61
CA ASP A 20 8.33 1.80 -8.84
C ASP A 20 7.06 0.95 -8.91
N TYR A 21 7.19 -0.35 -8.62
CA TYR A 21 6.10 -1.33 -8.71
C TYR A 21 6.14 -2.31 -7.54
N VAL A 22 4.95 -2.75 -7.11
CA VAL A 22 4.77 -3.87 -6.19
C VAL A 22 3.94 -4.94 -6.89
N VAL A 23 4.37 -6.19 -6.81
CA VAL A 23 3.73 -7.32 -7.49
C VAL A 23 3.31 -8.37 -6.47
N THR A 24 2.09 -8.87 -6.58
CA THR A 24 1.53 -9.97 -5.79
C THR A 24 0.82 -10.95 -6.70
N GLU A 25 0.37 -12.08 -6.16
CA GLU A 25 -0.48 -13.04 -6.88
C GLU A 25 -1.83 -12.45 -7.33
N TYR A 26 -2.22 -11.29 -6.78
CA TYR A 26 -3.48 -10.60 -7.12
C TYR A 26 -3.30 -9.46 -8.12
N GLY A 27 -2.07 -9.11 -8.51
CA GLY A 27 -1.82 -8.09 -9.54
C GLY A 27 -0.56 -7.25 -9.32
N ILE A 28 -0.52 -6.09 -9.99
CA ILE A 28 0.61 -5.17 -10.02
C ILE A 28 0.14 -3.77 -9.60
N ALA A 29 0.83 -3.15 -8.65
CA ALA A 29 0.58 -1.80 -8.18
C ALA A 29 1.71 -0.84 -8.62
N PRO A 30 1.46 0.09 -9.55
CA PRO A 30 2.40 1.17 -9.87
C PRO A 30 2.40 2.23 -8.77
N LEU A 31 3.59 2.63 -8.31
CA LEU A 31 3.78 3.60 -7.23
C LEU A 31 4.55 4.85 -7.65
N ARG A 32 5.37 4.78 -8.72
CA ARG A 32 6.12 5.92 -9.24
C ARG A 32 5.19 7.01 -9.77
N GLY A 33 5.43 8.27 -9.38
CA GLY A 33 4.68 9.43 -9.88
C GLY A 33 3.20 9.48 -9.43
N ARG A 34 2.82 8.69 -8.43
CA ARG A 34 1.46 8.62 -7.88
C ARG A 34 1.35 9.39 -6.57
N SER A 35 0.19 9.99 -6.33
CA SER A 35 -0.10 10.63 -5.04
C SER A 35 -0.12 9.59 -3.92
N VAL A 36 -0.01 10.03 -2.66
CA VAL A 36 -0.07 9.11 -1.52
C VAL A 36 -1.40 8.34 -1.51
N MET A 37 -2.51 9.02 -1.84
CA MET A 37 -3.83 8.41 -1.95
C MET A 37 -3.87 7.33 -3.04
N ASP A 38 -3.37 7.63 -4.25
CA ASP A 38 -3.33 6.66 -5.35
C ASP A 38 -2.48 5.44 -4.99
N ARG A 39 -1.36 5.65 -4.30
CA ARG A 39 -0.47 4.58 -3.86
C ARG A 39 -1.17 3.65 -2.87
N VAL A 40 -1.87 4.22 -1.89
CA VAL A 40 -2.65 3.43 -0.93
C VAL A 40 -3.73 2.63 -1.65
N ASN A 41 -4.48 3.25 -2.56
CA ASN A 41 -5.50 2.57 -3.35
C ASN A 41 -4.92 1.42 -4.20
N ASN A 42 -3.80 1.66 -4.88
CA ASN A 42 -3.12 0.66 -5.69
C ASN A 42 -2.64 -0.53 -4.83
N LEU A 43 -2.07 -0.25 -3.65
CA LEU A 43 -1.61 -1.28 -2.72
C LEU A 43 -2.77 -2.10 -2.15
N ILE A 44 -3.90 -1.47 -1.81
CA ILE A 44 -5.11 -2.17 -1.36
C ILE A 44 -5.68 -3.05 -2.47
N ALA A 45 -5.65 -2.59 -3.73
CA ALA A 45 -6.17 -3.35 -4.87
C ALA A 45 -5.43 -4.67 -5.10
N ILE A 46 -4.11 -4.70 -4.90
CA ILE A 46 -3.28 -5.90 -5.05
C ILE A 46 -3.14 -6.72 -3.75
N ALA A 47 -3.76 -6.29 -2.66
CA ALA A 47 -3.77 -7.04 -1.42
C ALA A 47 -4.72 -8.24 -1.51
N HIS A 48 -4.48 -9.25 -0.66
CA HIS A 48 -5.34 -10.42 -0.52
C HIS A 48 -6.80 -9.99 -0.25
N PRO A 49 -7.81 -10.56 -0.93
CA PRO A 49 -9.21 -10.13 -0.84
C PRO A 49 -9.73 -9.98 0.59
N ASN A 50 -9.42 -10.93 1.47
CA ASN A 50 -9.83 -10.92 2.88
C ASN A 50 -9.34 -9.70 3.70
N PHE A 51 -8.27 -9.02 3.26
CA PHE A 51 -7.69 -7.90 4.01
C PHE A 51 -8.02 -6.53 3.42
N ARG A 52 -8.62 -6.45 2.23
CA ARG A 52 -8.85 -5.16 1.54
C ARG A 52 -9.73 -4.21 2.34
N VAL A 53 -10.79 -4.73 2.95
CA VAL A 53 -11.72 -3.96 3.78
C VAL A 53 -11.00 -3.38 5.00
N GLU A 54 -10.21 -4.21 5.69
CA GLU A 54 -9.48 -3.78 6.88
C GLU A 54 -8.38 -2.76 6.55
N LEU A 55 -7.64 -2.95 5.46
CA LEU A 55 -6.61 -1.99 5.02
C LEU A 55 -7.22 -0.64 4.61
N LYS A 56 -8.40 -0.66 3.98
CA LYS A 56 -9.13 0.57 3.65
C LYS A 56 -9.54 1.32 4.91
N ARG A 57 -10.13 0.61 5.89
CA ARG A 57 -10.50 1.17 7.19
C ARG A 57 -9.29 1.78 7.93
N GLN A 58 -8.15 1.09 7.93
CA GLN A 58 -6.92 1.63 8.54
C GLN A 58 -6.42 2.90 7.83
N ALA A 59 -6.56 2.98 6.51
CA ALA A 59 -6.21 4.18 5.76
C ALA A 59 -7.14 5.35 6.13
N GLU A 60 -8.43 5.06 6.39
CA GLU A 60 -9.41 6.02 6.90
C GLU A 60 -9.00 6.60 8.25
N GLU A 61 -8.64 5.73 9.18
CA GLU A 61 -8.24 6.13 10.54
C GLU A 61 -6.97 6.99 10.54
N LEU A 62 -6.02 6.66 9.68
CA LEU A 62 -4.76 7.37 9.56
C LEU A 62 -4.86 8.68 8.77
N LYS A 63 -6.05 8.99 8.20
CA LYS A 63 -6.31 10.20 7.40
C LYS A 63 -5.26 10.41 6.31
N ILE A 64 -4.92 9.34 5.59
CA ILE A 64 -3.84 9.35 4.59
C ILE A 64 -4.33 9.92 3.25
N TRP A 65 -5.26 10.88 3.31
CA TRP A 65 -6.02 11.44 2.21
C TRP A 65 -6.39 12.90 2.43
#